data_AF-A0A154L8C7-F1
#
_entry.id   AF-A0A154L8C7-F1
#
_cell.length_a   1.000
_cell.length_b   1.000
_cell.length_c   1.000
_cell.angle_alpha   90.00
_cell.angle_beta   90.00
_cell.angle_gamma   90.00
#
_symmetry.space_group_name_H-M   'P 1'
#
loop_
_entity.id
_entity.type
_entity.pdbx_description
1 polymer ?
#
loop_
_entity_poly.entity_id
_entity_poly.type
_entity_poly.pdbx_seq_one_letter_code
_entity_poly.pdbx_strand_id
1 'polypeptide(L)'
;MRHSFIKSTVLCTLAAGLIGSLGAISSAHADETLNYQVLKDGEPIGFETVEITDTPDGYTAAITTRTDVKVLFLQFQYGHSRLEKWRNDQLVSVDTDTNDDGSPYTYKAEYEGDCFEVAGKGVAKRDACDGAWPLTLWREDVTTKTSLYSVINAEPYAVTTRKTGTETLAINNREIPATHYVMTGDVQRDLWYGDDGRLLKTSFKRKGYDIDFIRVDAKDLQK
;
A
#
# COMPACT_ATOMS: atom_id res chain seq x y z
N MET A 1 -20.96 -79.05 11.91
CA MET A 1 -19.82 -79.34 12.81
C MET A 1 -18.53 -79.21 12.02
N ARG A 2 -17.53 -78.56 12.64
CA ARG A 2 -16.08 -78.61 12.37
C ARG A 2 -15.50 -77.88 11.15
N HIS A 3 -14.87 -76.76 11.53
CA HIS A 3 -13.72 -76.02 11.01
C HIS A 3 -12.66 -76.80 10.22
N SER A 4 -11.96 -76.10 9.30
CA SER A 4 -10.49 -75.97 9.18
C SER A 4 -10.11 -75.53 7.74
N PHE A 5 -9.77 -74.26 7.48
CA PHE A 5 -8.43 -73.62 7.43
C PHE A 5 -7.68 -73.66 6.07
N ILE A 6 -7.20 -72.46 5.68
CA ILE A 6 -5.84 -72.11 5.19
C ILE A 6 -5.54 -71.99 3.67
N LYS A 7 -5.23 -70.72 3.33
CA LYS A 7 -4.19 -70.13 2.46
C LYS A 7 -4.29 -70.15 0.92
N SER A 8 -4.47 -68.92 0.42
CA SER A 8 -3.57 -68.19 -0.50
C SER A 8 -3.49 -68.64 -1.97
N THR A 9 -3.80 -67.73 -2.91
CA THR A 9 -2.85 -67.18 -3.91
C THR A 9 -3.56 -66.15 -4.81
N VAL A 10 -2.79 -65.11 -5.13
CA VAL A 10 -3.04 -63.86 -5.87
C VAL A 10 -3.37 -64.08 -7.37
N LEU A 11 -4.23 -63.25 -7.98
CA LEU A 11 -3.99 -62.68 -9.33
C LEU A 11 -4.85 -61.44 -9.66
N CYS A 12 -4.17 -60.42 -10.20
CA CYS A 12 -4.65 -59.11 -10.67
C CYS A 12 -5.71 -59.16 -11.80
N THR A 13 -6.56 -58.12 -11.90
CA THR A 13 -6.71 -57.34 -13.15
C THR A 13 -7.45 -56.00 -12.97
N LEU A 14 -6.75 -54.93 -13.36
CA LEU A 14 -7.14 -53.61 -13.88
C LEU A 14 -8.48 -52.94 -13.44
N ALA A 15 -8.34 -51.89 -12.63
CA ALA A 15 -9.25 -50.73 -12.68
C ALA A 15 -8.48 -49.55 -13.30
N ALA A 16 -8.84 -49.17 -14.52
CA ALA A 16 -8.28 -48.00 -15.19
C ALA A 16 -8.85 -46.72 -14.53
N GLY A 17 -8.02 -46.02 -13.76
CA GLY A 17 -8.36 -44.73 -13.19
C GLY A 17 -8.28 -43.63 -14.24
N LEU A 18 -9.40 -42.96 -14.52
CA LEU A 18 -9.38 -41.64 -15.13
C LEU A 18 -8.90 -40.64 -14.06
N ILE A 19 -7.62 -40.29 -14.11
CA ILE A 19 -7.10 -39.15 -13.37
C ILE A 19 -7.45 -37.91 -14.21
N GLY A 20 -8.55 -37.25 -13.84
CA GLY A 20 -8.85 -35.92 -14.35
C GLY A 20 -7.81 -34.94 -13.81
N SER A 21 -6.91 -34.46 -14.67
CA SER A 21 -6.02 -33.36 -14.34
C SER A 21 -6.85 -32.09 -14.16
N LEU A 22 -7.09 -31.69 -12.91
CA LEU A 22 -7.46 -30.31 -12.58
C LEU A 22 -6.27 -29.44 -12.98
N GLY A 23 -6.35 -28.81 -14.15
CA GLY A 23 -5.47 -27.70 -14.49
C GLY A 23 -5.74 -26.59 -13.49
N ALA A 24 -4.73 -26.23 -12.68
CA ALA A 24 -4.77 -25.03 -11.89
C ALA A 24 -4.89 -23.85 -12.86
N ILE A 25 -6.02 -23.16 -12.83
CA ILE A 25 -6.17 -21.87 -13.50
C ILE A 25 -5.32 -20.91 -12.68
N SER A 26 -4.09 -20.65 -13.13
CA SER A 26 -3.29 -19.58 -12.59
C SER A 26 -3.96 -18.28 -13.02
N SER A 27 -4.71 -17.64 -12.13
CA SER A 27 -5.11 -16.25 -12.33
C SER A 27 -3.84 -15.41 -12.24
N ALA A 28 -3.22 -15.12 -13.39
CA ALA A 28 -2.34 -13.96 -13.46
C ALA A 28 -3.25 -12.75 -13.26
N HIS A 29 -3.41 -12.29 -12.03
CA HIS A 29 -3.98 -10.97 -11.80
C HIS A 29 -2.98 -9.99 -12.42
N ALA A 30 -3.48 -9.07 -13.25
CA ALA A 30 -2.63 -8.10 -13.90
C ALA A 30 -2.04 -7.16 -12.84
N ASP A 31 -0.77 -6.77 -13.03
CA ASP A 31 -0.16 -5.71 -12.24
C ASP A 31 -1.09 -4.49 -12.23
N GLU A 32 -1.30 -3.91 -11.05
CA GLU A 32 -2.13 -2.73 -10.86
C GLU A 32 -1.24 -1.50 -10.69
N THR A 33 -1.56 -0.41 -11.38
CA THR A 33 -0.83 0.85 -11.24
C THR A 33 -1.79 1.98 -10.90
N LEU A 34 -1.53 2.64 -9.77
CA LEU A 34 -2.26 3.82 -9.33
C LEU A 34 -1.38 5.05 -9.58
N ASN A 35 -1.90 6.02 -10.31
CA ASN A 35 -1.20 7.28 -10.60
C ASN A 35 -1.91 8.42 -9.91
N TYR A 36 -1.16 9.29 -9.24
CA TYR A 36 -1.67 10.43 -8.51
C TYR A 36 -0.99 11.70 -8.98
N GLN A 37 -1.77 12.70 -9.37
CA GLN A 37 -1.28 14.07 -9.51
C GLN A 37 -1.19 14.70 -8.12
N VAL A 38 -0.04 15.26 -7.78
CA VAL A 38 0.15 16.05 -6.56
C VAL A 38 -0.06 17.52 -6.87
N LEU A 39 -0.98 18.14 -6.14
CA LEU A 39 -1.34 19.55 -6.27
C LEU A 39 -0.95 20.33 -5.03
N LYS A 40 -0.57 21.59 -5.21
CA LYS A 40 -0.43 22.59 -4.15
C LYS A 40 -1.33 23.78 -4.48
N ASP A 41 -2.30 24.05 -3.62
CA ASP A 41 -3.35 25.07 -3.83
C ASP A 41 -4.06 24.92 -5.20
N GLY A 42 -4.27 23.67 -5.63
CA GLY A 42 -4.89 23.33 -6.92
C GLY A 42 -3.94 23.26 -8.12
N GLU A 43 -2.69 23.72 -7.99
CA GLU A 43 -1.71 23.72 -9.09
C GLU A 43 -0.82 22.46 -9.04
N PRO A 44 -0.52 21.81 -10.19
CA PRO A 44 0.31 20.62 -10.21
C PRO A 44 1.76 20.93 -9.83
N ILE A 45 2.30 20.13 -8.91
CA ILE A 45 3.69 20.23 -8.43
C ILE A 45 4.46 18.92 -8.58
N GLY A 46 3.83 17.85 -9.06
CA GLY A 46 4.47 16.55 -9.25
C GLY A 46 3.49 15.39 -9.15
N PHE A 47 3.99 14.20 -8.85
CA PHE A 47 3.21 12.96 -8.92
C PHE A 47 3.60 11.95 -7.83
N GLU A 48 2.70 10.98 -7.63
CA GLU A 48 2.99 9.70 -6.99
C GLU A 48 2.49 8.55 -7.87
N THR A 49 3.27 7.48 -7.99
CA THR A 49 2.86 6.24 -8.64
C THR A 49 3.02 5.08 -7.67
N VAL A 50 2.03 4.19 -7.63
CA VAL A 50 2.03 2.95 -6.86
C VAL A 50 1.89 1.79 -7.85
N GLU A 51 2.93 1.00 -8.01
CA GLU A 51 2.96 -0.21 -8.83
C GLU A 51 2.80 -1.43 -7.92
N ILE A 52 1.69 -2.15 -8.07
CA ILE A 52 1.35 -3.34 -7.28
C ILE A 52 1.55 -4.55 -8.17
N THR A 53 2.44 -5.44 -7.75
CA THR A 53 2.79 -6.67 -8.46
C THR A 53 2.56 -7.86 -7.56
N ASP A 54 1.82 -8.83 -8.06
CA ASP A 54 1.56 -10.07 -7.35
C ASP A 54 2.83 -10.91 -7.19
N THR A 55 2.93 -11.59 -6.05
CA THR A 55 3.94 -12.60 -5.76
C THR A 55 3.24 -13.93 -5.45
N PRO A 56 3.94 -15.08 -5.47
CA PRO A 56 3.33 -16.37 -5.15
C PRO A 56 2.67 -16.44 -3.76
N ASP A 57 3.07 -15.55 -2.83
CA ASP A 57 2.69 -15.52 -1.43
C ASP A 57 2.02 -14.20 -0.99
N GLY A 58 1.75 -13.28 -1.92
CA GLY A 58 1.19 -11.96 -1.63
C GLY A 58 1.41 -10.96 -2.77
N TYR A 59 1.93 -9.78 -2.45
CA TYR A 59 2.23 -8.73 -3.43
C TYR A 59 3.33 -7.78 -2.94
N THR A 60 3.94 -7.08 -3.88
CA THR A 60 4.78 -5.92 -3.60
C THR A 60 4.11 -4.65 -4.09
N ALA A 61 4.21 -3.58 -3.33
CA ALA A 61 3.85 -2.23 -3.78
C ALA A 61 5.13 -1.39 -3.87
N ALA A 62 5.49 -0.97 -5.07
CA ALA A 62 6.58 -0.02 -5.33
C ALA A 62 5.98 1.38 -5.52
N ILE A 63 6.32 2.30 -4.64
CA ILE A 63 5.83 3.68 -4.64
C ILE A 63 6.97 4.60 -5.04
N THR A 64 6.70 5.53 -5.96
CA THR A 64 7.60 6.62 -6.32
C THR A 64 6.85 7.94 -6.26
N THR A 65 7.39 8.92 -5.54
CA THR A 65 6.84 10.28 -5.44
C THR A 65 7.90 11.29 -5.84
N ARG A 66 7.53 12.27 -6.67
CA ARG A 66 8.38 13.42 -7.01
C ARG A 66 7.58 14.69 -6.96
N THR A 67 8.12 15.74 -6.34
CA THR A 67 7.54 17.07 -6.44
C THR A 67 8.61 18.14 -6.59
N ASP A 68 8.30 19.16 -7.39
CA ASP A 68 9.09 20.38 -7.57
C ASP A 68 8.21 21.58 -7.20
N VAL A 69 8.51 22.22 -6.06
CA VAL A 69 7.74 23.35 -5.55
C VAL A 69 8.54 24.63 -5.69
N LYS A 70 7.96 25.63 -6.34
CA LYS A 70 8.55 26.97 -6.46
C LYS A 70 7.86 27.96 -5.54
N VAL A 71 8.62 28.63 -4.68
CA VAL A 71 8.13 29.73 -3.83
C VAL A 71 9.02 30.95 -4.06
N LEU A 72 8.47 31.97 -4.71
CA LEU A 72 9.23 33.16 -5.15
C LEU A 72 10.46 32.75 -5.99
N PHE A 73 11.66 32.92 -5.44
CA PHE A 73 12.95 32.59 -6.06
C PHE A 73 13.58 31.30 -5.52
N LEU A 74 12.91 30.58 -4.60
CA LEU A 74 13.36 29.30 -4.06
C LEU A 74 12.67 28.15 -4.79
N GLN A 75 13.41 27.07 -5.03
CA GLN A 75 12.92 25.80 -5.56
C GLN A 75 13.21 24.70 -4.54
N PHE A 76 12.19 23.91 -4.23
CA PHE A 76 12.27 22.79 -3.30
C PHE A 76 11.97 21.50 -4.06
N GLN A 77 12.85 20.52 -3.95
CA GLN A 77 12.67 19.23 -4.60
C GLN A 77 12.41 18.13 -3.56
N TYR A 78 11.44 17.28 -3.84
CA TYR A 78 11.18 16.09 -3.05
C TYR A 78 11.23 14.88 -3.97
N GLY A 79 12.05 13.90 -3.60
CA GLY A 79 12.08 12.59 -4.23
C GLY A 79 11.92 11.51 -3.19
N HIS A 80 11.05 10.55 -3.44
CA HIS A 80 10.80 9.44 -2.55
C HIS A 80 10.58 8.16 -3.34
N SER A 81 11.19 7.07 -2.90
CA SER A 81 10.84 5.72 -3.30
C SER A 81 10.60 4.87 -2.06
N ARG A 82 9.66 3.94 -2.19
CA ARG A 82 9.32 2.98 -1.15
C ARG A 82 8.94 1.65 -1.76
N LEU A 83 9.45 0.55 -1.20
CA LEU A 83 9.02 -0.80 -1.52
C LEU A 83 8.37 -1.42 -0.29
N GLU A 84 7.08 -1.70 -0.38
CA GLU A 84 6.34 -2.46 0.62
C GLU A 84 6.19 -3.91 0.13
N LYS A 85 6.47 -4.88 1.00
CA LYS A 85 6.24 -6.29 0.73
C LYS A 85 5.16 -6.81 1.64
N TRP A 86 4.20 -7.50 1.06
CA TRP A 86 3.04 -8.05 1.74
C TRP A 86 2.97 -9.54 1.47
N ARG A 87 2.67 -10.32 2.52
CA ARG A 87 2.49 -11.77 2.44
C ARG A 87 1.23 -12.14 3.20
N ASN A 88 0.32 -12.87 2.55
CA ASN A 88 -0.98 -13.23 3.15
C ASN A 88 -1.68 -12.02 3.79
N ASP A 89 -1.66 -10.87 3.10
CA ASP A 89 -2.17 -9.57 3.57
C ASP A 89 -1.52 -8.99 4.84
N GLN A 90 -0.38 -9.53 5.27
CA GLN A 90 0.44 -8.96 6.33
C GLN A 90 1.63 -8.20 5.74
N LEU A 91 1.88 -6.99 6.24
CA LEU A 91 3.09 -6.24 5.89
C LEU A 91 4.30 -6.96 6.47
N VAL A 92 5.27 -7.32 5.63
CA VAL A 92 6.49 -8.02 6.07
C VAL A 92 7.74 -7.14 6.01
N SER A 93 7.78 -6.16 5.10
CA SER A 93 8.87 -5.20 5.07
C SER A 93 8.51 -3.90 4.37
N VAL A 94 9.17 -2.82 4.78
CA VAL A 94 9.18 -1.53 4.09
C VAL A 94 10.64 -1.14 3.87
N ASP A 95 11.00 -0.72 2.67
CA ASP A 95 12.31 -0.16 2.33
C ASP A 95 12.11 1.21 1.68
N THR A 96 12.88 2.22 2.07
CA THR A 96 12.67 3.61 1.65
C THR A 96 13.96 4.33 1.29
N ASP A 97 13.87 5.20 0.30
CA ASP A 97 14.88 6.20 -0.03
C ASP A 97 14.18 7.54 -0.30
N THR A 98 14.47 8.54 0.52
CA THR A 98 13.89 9.88 0.43
C THR A 98 14.97 10.93 0.36
N ASN A 99 14.82 11.88 -0.54
CA ASN A 99 15.55 13.14 -0.56
C ASN A 99 14.55 14.29 -0.42
N ASP A 100 14.52 14.94 0.76
CA ASP A 100 13.69 16.12 1.02
C ASP A 100 14.59 17.36 0.94
N ASP A 101 14.61 17.99 -0.22
CA ASP A 101 15.37 19.22 -0.51
C ASP A 101 16.87 19.14 -0.15
N GLY A 102 17.51 18.04 -0.55
CA GLY A 102 18.92 17.76 -0.25
C GLY A 102 19.16 17.08 1.10
N SER A 103 18.10 16.81 1.88
CA SER A 103 18.18 16.05 3.14
C SER A 103 17.81 14.58 2.91
N PRO A 104 18.79 13.66 2.87
CA PRO A 104 18.51 12.25 2.60
C PRO A 104 18.06 11.48 3.86
N TYR A 105 17.03 10.66 3.70
CA TYR A 105 16.53 9.70 4.68
C TYR A 105 16.42 8.33 4.01
N THR A 106 16.96 7.29 4.64
CA THR A 106 16.73 5.91 4.22
C THR A 106 16.37 5.10 5.44
N TYR A 107 15.40 4.19 5.32
CA TYR A 107 15.13 3.22 6.37
C TYR A 107 14.53 1.94 5.84
N LYS A 108 14.78 0.87 6.58
CA LYS A 108 14.10 -0.42 6.43
C LYS A 108 13.30 -0.71 7.70
N ALA A 109 12.08 -1.17 7.54
CA ALA A 109 11.27 -1.78 8.59
C ALA A 109 11.07 -3.27 8.26
N GLU A 110 11.35 -4.17 9.20
CA GLU A 110 11.11 -5.61 9.06
C GLU A 110 10.12 -6.06 10.13
N TYR A 111 9.11 -6.83 9.72
CA TYR A 111 7.99 -7.23 10.58
C TYR A 111 8.00 -8.72 10.91
N GLU A 112 7.65 -9.03 12.16
CA GLU A 112 7.31 -10.35 12.66
C GLU A 112 5.98 -10.24 13.43
N GLY A 113 4.87 -10.50 12.71
CA GLY A 113 3.52 -10.24 13.24
C GLY A 113 3.29 -8.75 13.48
N ASP A 114 2.87 -8.39 14.70
CA ASP A 114 2.69 -6.99 15.10
C ASP A 114 3.99 -6.31 15.57
N CYS A 115 5.09 -7.07 15.67
CA CYS A 115 6.40 -6.55 16.02
C CYS A 115 7.20 -6.15 14.78
N PHE A 116 8.02 -5.11 14.92
CA PHE A 116 8.93 -4.67 13.87
C PHE A 116 10.15 -3.94 14.41
N GLU A 117 11.24 -3.99 13.65
CA GLU A 117 12.46 -3.18 13.83
C GLU A 117 12.57 -2.20 12.67
N VAL A 118 12.89 -0.94 12.99
CA VAL A 118 13.25 0.11 12.03
C VAL A 118 14.71 0.51 12.22
N ALA A 119 15.45 0.54 11.12
CA ALA A 119 16.81 1.06 11.10
C ALA A 119 17.14 1.74 9.76
N GLY A 120 18.03 2.74 9.80
CA GLY A 120 18.37 3.49 8.61
C GLY A 120 19.24 4.73 8.86
N LYS A 121 19.46 5.52 7.81
CA LYS A 121 20.20 6.79 7.88
C LYS A 121 19.23 7.96 7.97
N GLY A 122 19.49 8.88 8.90
CA GLY A 122 18.63 10.06 9.11
C GLY A 122 17.35 9.76 9.89
N VAL A 123 17.19 8.54 10.39
CA VAL A 123 16.01 8.09 11.16
C VAL A 123 16.41 7.56 12.53
N ALA A 124 15.49 7.60 13.50
CA ALA A 124 15.69 6.95 14.78
C ALA A 124 15.46 5.45 14.66
N LYS A 125 16.28 4.65 15.35
CA LYS A 125 15.99 3.22 15.51
C LYS A 125 14.74 3.04 16.36
N ARG A 126 13.93 2.04 16.03
CA ARG A 126 12.71 1.72 16.77
C ARG A 126 12.42 0.23 16.68
N ASP A 127 12.32 -0.41 17.84
CA ASP A 127 11.80 -1.76 17.99
C ASP A 127 10.48 -1.67 18.76
N ALA A 128 9.39 -2.16 18.17
CA ALA A 128 8.06 -2.04 18.75
C ALA A 128 7.17 -3.23 18.39
N CYS A 129 6.11 -3.45 19.17
CA CYS A 129 5.08 -4.47 18.95
C CYS A 129 3.68 -3.87 18.96
N ASP A 130 3.52 -2.69 18.38
CA ASP A 130 2.26 -1.94 18.34
C ASP A 130 1.51 -2.08 16.99
N GLY A 131 1.99 -2.97 16.11
CA GLY A 131 1.37 -3.26 14.81
C GLY A 131 1.28 -2.04 13.89
N ALA A 132 2.12 -1.02 14.12
CA ALA A 132 2.11 0.22 13.35
C ALA A 132 2.46 -0.03 11.89
N TRP A 133 1.80 0.69 10.99
CA TRP A 133 2.10 0.65 9.55
C TRP A 133 2.80 1.95 9.11
N PRO A 134 3.53 1.95 7.99
CA PRO A 134 3.84 3.21 7.32
C PRO A 134 2.51 3.90 6.97
N LEU A 135 2.52 5.22 6.77
CA LEU A 135 1.37 5.97 6.26
C LEU A 135 1.05 5.58 4.79
N THR A 136 0.64 4.33 4.59
CA THR A 136 0.40 3.65 3.30
C THR A 136 -1.01 3.94 2.81
N LEU A 137 -1.18 5.16 2.29
CA LEU A 137 -2.52 5.68 1.99
C LEU A 137 -3.17 5.00 0.78
N TRP A 138 -2.44 4.26 -0.06
CA TRP A 138 -2.97 3.66 -1.28
C TRP A 138 -4.04 2.58 -1.05
N ARG A 139 -4.14 2.02 0.16
CA ARG A 139 -5.18 1.06 0.57
C ARG A 139 -6.02 1.58 1.71
N GLU A 140 -7.31 1.24 1.69
CA GLU A 140 -8.28 1.65 2.71
C GLU A 140 -7.98 1.07 4.10
N ASP A 141 -7.37 -0.12 4.20
CA ASP A 141 -7.13 -0.80 5.48
C ASP A 141 -6.26 0.00 6.45
N VAL A 142 -5.47 0.97 5.97
CA VAL A 142 -4.71 1.90 6.81
C VAL A 142 -5.62 2.67 7.77
N THR A 143 -6.89 2.87 7.41
CA THR A 143 -7.89 3.56 8.24
C THR A 143 -8.24 2.80 9.53
N THR A 144 -7.93 1.50 9.60
CA THR A 144 -8.14 0.67 10.79
C THR A 144 -7.02 0.80 11.81
N LYS A 145 -5.90 1.42 11.43
CA LYS A 145 -4.72 1.58 12.29
C LYS A 145 -4.81 2.85 13.13
N THR A 146 -4.44 2.72 14.40
CA THR A 146 -4.27 3.84 15.34
C THR A 146 -2.81 4.21 15.55
N SER A 147 -1.89 3.29 15.25
CA SER A 147 -0.45 3.51 15.28
C SER A 147 0.06 3.48 13.84
N LEU A 148 0.70 4.56 13.41
CA LEU A 148 1.32 4.69 12.09
C LEU A 148 2.74 5.24 12.25
N TYR A 149 3.46 5.39 11.15
CA TYR A 149 4.69 6.16 11.10
C TYR A 149 4.94 6.83 9.76
N SER A 150 5.79 7.84 9.79
CA SER A 150 6.22 8.62 8.63
C SER A 150 6.88 7.78 7.55
N VAL A 151 6.44 7.95 6.31
CA VAL A 151 7.11 7.38 5.14
C VAL A 151 8.47 8.03 4.86
N ILE A 152 8.76 9.19 5.45
CA ILE A 152 9.99 9.96 5.23
C ILE A 152 11.08 9.54 6.23
N ASN A 153 10.77 9.62 7.52
CA ASN A 153 11.77 9.53 8.59
C ASN A 153 11.42 8.52 9.70
N ALA A 154 10.40 7.68 9.46
CA ALA A 154 9.89 6.69 10.42
C ALA A 154 9.42 7.24 11.79
N GLU A 155 9.16 8.54 11.88
CA GLU A 155 8.58 9.16 13.07
C GLU A 155 7.22 8.51 13.42
N PRO A 156 6.99 8.09 14.69
CA PRO A 156 5.74 7.49 15.12
C PRO A 156 4.59 8.49 15.06
N TYR A 157 3.42 8.03 14.63
CA TYR A 157 2.17 8.78 14.64
C TYR A 157 1.08 8.01 15.39
N ALA A 158 0.45 8.66 16.35
CA ALA A 158 -0.82 8.25 16.91
C ALA A 158 -1.94 8.96 16.14
N VAL A 159 -2.87 8.17 15.59
CA VAL A 159 -3.98 8.68 14.79
C VAL A 159 -5.32 8.08 15.21
N THR A 160 -6.38 8.78 14.86
CA THR A 160 -7.75 8.27 14.88
C THR A 160 -8.41 8.60 13.55
N THR A 161 -9.01 7.59 12.93
CA THR A 161 -9.68 7.73 11.63
C THR A 161 -11.16 7.43 11.79
N ARG A 162 -12.01 8.32 11.25
CA ARG A 162 -13.47 8.16 11.28
C ARG A 162 -14.04 8.19 9.87
N LYS A 163 -14.85 7.18 9.54
CA LYS A 163 -15.69 7.18 8.33
C LYS A 163 -16.75 8.27 8.45
N THR A 164 -16.79 9.19 7.49
CA THR A 164 -17.73 10.33 7.47
C THR A 164 -18.95 10.05 6.58
N GLY A 165 -18.81 9.17 5.59
CA GLY A 165 -19.91 8.78 4.71
C GLY A 165 -19.43 8.45 3.30
N THR A 166 -20.35 8.50 2.35
CA THR A 166 -20.05 8.42 0.92
C THR A 166 -20.21 9.81 0.30
N GLU A 167 -19.25 10.21 -0.53
CA GLU A 167 -19.22 11.47 -1.26
C GLU A 167 -18.94 11.18 -2.74
N THR A 168 -19.52 11.95 -3.66
CA THR A 168 -19.22 11.85 -5.08
C THR A 168 -18.09 12.82 -5.43
N LEU A 169 -16.94 12.28 -5.85
CA LEU A 169 -15.81 13.07 -6.35
C LEU A 169 -15.96 13.35 -7.84
N ALA A 170 -15.66 14.57 -8.27
CA ALA A 170 -15.50 14.92 -9.68
C ALA A 170 -14.02 14.85 -10.07
N ILE A 171 -13.61 13.79 -10.76
CA ILE A 171 -12.22 13.56 -11.20
C ILE A 171 -12.20 13.33 -12.71
N ASN A 172 -11.46 14.14 -13.47
CA ASN A 172 -11.36 14.07 -14.94
C ASN A 172 -12.74 13.99 -15.63
N ASN A 173 -13.67 14.86 -15.20
CA ASN A 173 -15.07 14.92 -15.66
C ASN A 173 -15.88 13.62 -15.43
N ARG A 174 -15.42 12.75 -14.53
CA ARG A 174 -16.18 11.58 -14.05
C ARG A 174 -16.64 11.83 -12.63
N GLU A 175 -17.88 11.47 -12.37
CA GLU A 175 -18.43 11.37 -11.02
C GLU A 175 -18.11 9.99 -10.46
N ILE A 176 -17.33 9.95 -9.38
CA ILE A 176 -16.87 8.70 -8.76
C ILE A 176 -17.34 8.69 -7.30
N PRO A 177 -18.24 7.77 -6.90
CA PRO A 177 -18.60 7.62 -5.50
C PRO A 177 -17.38 7.13 -4.71
N ALA A 178 -17.15 7.74 -3.54
CA ALA A 178 -16.01 7.46 -2.69
C ALA A 178 -16.45 7.38 -1.23
N THR A 179 -15.85 6.45 -0.47
CA THR A 179 -15.96 6.46 0.98
C THR A 179 -15.00 7.51 1.54
N HIS A 180 -15.53 8.50 2.26
CA HIS A 180 -14.74 9.54 2.91
C HIS A 180 -14.41 9.17 4.36
N TYR A 181 -13.16 9.42 4.73
CA TYR A 181 -12.61 9.29 6.08
C TYR A 181 -11.87 10.55 6.46
N VAL A 182 -11.95 10.90 7.75
CA VAL A 182 -11.13 11.95 8.36
C VAL A 182 -10.19 11.31 9.36
N MET A 183 -8.89 11.44 9.09
CA MET A 183 -7.80 11.05 9.98
C MET A 183 -7.33 12.28 10.78
N THR A 184 -7.18 12.11 12.08
CA THR A 184 -6.73 13.13 13.04
C THR A 184 -5.69 12.56 14.00
N GLY A 185 -5.03 13.41 14.79
CA GLY A 185 -3.94 13.03 15.69
C GLY A 185 -2.66 13.77 15.31
N ASP A 186 -1.54 13.05 15.32
CA ASP A 186 -0.22 13.61 14.96
C ASP A 186 -0.14 14.02 13.48
N VAL A 187 -0.94 13.35 12.63
CA VAL A 187 -1.16 13.75 11.24
C VAL A 187 -2.65 13.88 10.95
N GLN A 188 -3.00 14.87 10.13
CA GLN A 188 -4.38 15.11 9.69
C GLN A 188 -4.50 14.89 8.19
N ARG A 189 -5.46 14.08 7.77
CA ARG A 189 -5.75 13.79 6.35
C ARG A 189 -7.25 13.63 6.17
N ASP A 190 -7.77 14.21 5.10
CA ASP A 190 -8.98 13.69 4.48
C ASP A 190 -8.59 12.61 3.47
N LEU A 191 -9.31 11.49 3.48
CA LEU A 191 -9.04 10.32 2.65
C LEU A 191 -10.33 9.88 1.97
N TRP A 192 -10.29 9.71 0.64
CA TRP A 192 -11.41 9.20 -0.13
C TRP A 192 -10.98 7.93 -0.86
N TYR A 193 -11.68 6.84 -0.59
CA TYR A 193 -11.41 5.51 -1.18
C TYR A 193 -12.51 5.11 -2.16
N GLY A 194 -12.13 4.48 -3.27
CA GLY A 194 -13.07 3.87 -4.21
C GLY A 194 -13.70 2.59 -3.65
N ASP A 195 -14.62 2.01 -4.40
CA ASP A 195 -15.18 0.69 -4.11
C ASP A 195 -14.16 -0.45 -4.26
N ASP A 196 -13.10 -0.19 -5.01
CA ASP A 196 -11.89 -1.02 -5.14
C ASP A 196 -10.98 -0.99 -3.89
N GLY A 197 -11.32 -0.21 -2.86
CA GLY A 197 -10.51 -0.06 -1.64
C GLY A 197 -9.20 0.69 -1.87
N ARG A 198 -9.04 1.33 -3.04
CA ARG A 198 -7.86 2.12 -3.40
C ARG A 198 -8.12 3.61 -3.20
N LEU A 199 -7.07 4.35 -2.90
CA LEU A 199 -7.19 5.79 -2.70
C LEU A 199 -7.60 6.47 -4.01
N LEU A 200 -8.65 7.29 -3.96
CA LEU A 200 -9.04 8.21 -5.02
C LEU A 200 -8.46 9.60 -4.78
N LYS A 201 -8.47 10.06 -3.53
CA LYS A 201 -7.96 11.38 -3.16
C LYS A 201 -7.46 11.38 -1.71
N THR A 202 -6.41 12.16 -1.42
CA THR A 202 -6.16 12.67 -0.08
C THR A 202 -5.95 14.18 -0.09
N SER A 203 -6.36 14.87 0.97
CA SER A 203 -6.18 16.31 1.15
C SER A 203 -5.63 16.63 2.54
N PHE A 204 -4.68 17.56 2.64
CA PHE A 204 -4.11 18.02 3.91
C PHE A 204 -3.35 19.33 3.79
N LYS A 205 -3.03 19.94 4.95
CA LYS A 205 -2.19 21.14 4.99
C LYS A 205 -0.72 20.81 5.23
N ARG A 206 0.18 21.43 4.46
CA ARG A 206 1.63 21.41 4.71
C ARG A 206 2.17 22.84 4.63
N LYS A 207 2.76 23.33 5.74
CA LYS A 207 3.29 24.70 5.84
C LYS A 207 2.28 25.79 5.41
N GLY A 208 1.00 25.58 5.69
CA GLY A 208 -0.10 26.51 5.36
C GLY A 208 -0.77 26.30 4.00
N TYR A 209 -0.17 25.51 3.11
CA TYR A 209 -0.71 25.23 1.77
C TYR A 209 -1.59 24.00 1.77
N ASP A 210 -2.61 24.00 0.91
CA ASP A 210 -3.43 22.82 0.65
C ASP A 210 -2.69 21.90 -0.31
N ILE A 211 -2.52 20.65 0.09
CA ILE A 211 -1.89 19.59 -0.69
C ILE A 211 -2.92 18.53 -0.99
N ASP A 212 -3.13 18.25 -2.27
CA ASP A 212 -4.00 17.19 -2.73
C ASP A 212 -3.21 16.16 -3.53
N PHE A 213 -3.53 14.88 -3.33
CA PHE A 213 -3.15 13.80 -4.23
C PHE A 213 -4.44 13.32 -4.86
N ILE A 214 -4.55 13.35 -6.19
CA ILE A 214 -5.76 12.95 -6.91
C ILE A 214 -5.41 11.82 -7.87
N ARG A 215 -6.11 10.69 -7.76
CA ARG A 215 -5.93 9.54 -8.66
C ARG A 215 -6.35 9.93 -10.08
N VAL A 216 -5.48 9.75 -11.07
CA VAL A 216 -5.70 10.09 -12.48
C VAL A 216 -5.32 8.92 -13.38
N ASP A 217 -5.81 8.93 -14.63
CA ASP A 217 -5.35 7.98 -15.64
C ASP A 217 -3.88 8.29 -16.01
N ALA A 218 -3.10 7.28 -16.40
CA ALA A 218 -1.68 7.45 -16.72
C ALA A 218 -1.40 8.52 -17.80
N LYS A 219 -2.31 8.69 -18.77
CA LYS A 219 -2.23 9.71 -19.82
C LYS A 219 -2.39 11.15 -19.32
N ASP A 220 -3.00 11.32 -18.15
CA ASP A 220 -3.34 12.61 -17.56
C ASP A 220 -2.31 13.03 -16.49
N LEU A 221 -1.37 12.14 -16.13
CA LEU A 221 -0.32 12.42 -15.16
C LEU A 221 0.70 13.41 -15.74
N GLN A 222 0.78 14.60 -15.15
CA GLN A 222 1.78 15.61 -15.52
C GLN A 222 3.03 15.40 -14.66
N LYS A 223 4.18 15.28 -15.33
CA LYS A 223 5.51 15.12 -14.71
C LYS A 223 6.21 16.46 -14.55
#